data_AF-A0A952XQA0-F1
#
_entry.id   AF-A0A952XQA0-F1
#
_cell.length_a   1.000
_cell.length_b   1.000
_cell.length_c   1.000
_cell.angle_alpha   90.00
_cell.angle_beta   90.00
_cell.angle_gamma   90.00
#
_symmetry.space_group_name_H-M   'P 1'
#
loop_
_entity.id
_entity.type
_entity.pdbx_description
1 polymer ?
#
loop_
_entity_poly.entity_id
_entity_poly.type
_entity_poly.pdbx_seq_one_letter_code
_entity_poly.pdbx_strand_id
1 'polypeptide(L)'
;MGNAFTEAIDTLFNDPHLGWDAVYTPEGGEPRAVRVFWHRPDDVMNFADTRLHTTSAIFDVRISEVAGPQAGDTLVVQGETYLIQGTPKRDDGRLIWTCEAR
;
A
#
# COMPACT_ATOMS: atom_id res chain seq x y z
N MET A 1 5.43 21.29 17.09
CA MET A 1 6.44 21.57 16.06
C MET A 1 6.58 20.29 15.25
N GLY A 2 5.96 20.25 14.07
CA GLY A 2 6.03 19.07 13.20
C GLY A 2 7.47 18.90 12.72
N ASN A 3 7.97 17.67 12.70
CA ASN A 3 9.28 17.39 12.12
C ASN A 3 9.18 17.64 10.61
N ALA A 4 10.18 18.30 9.99
CA ALA A 4 10.19 18.56 8.55
C ALA A 4 9.99 17.29 7.71
N PHE A 5 10.37 16.13 8.27
CA PHE A 5 10.12 14.82 7.68
C PHE A 5 8.63 14.46 7.61
N THR A 6 7.84 14.78 8.64
CA THR A 6 6.38 14.56 8.64
C THR A 6 5.70 15.43 7.58
N GLU A 7 6.09 16.70 7.49
CA GLU A 7 5.53 17.63 6.49
C GLU A 7 5.89 17.21 5.06
N ALA A 8 7.10 16.69 4.84
CA ALA A 8 7.52 16.15 3.54
C ALA A 8 6.73 14.89 3.16
N ILE A 9 6.53 13.95 4.10
CA ILE A 9 5.72 12.75 3.87
C ILE A 9 4.26 13.12 3.60
N ASP A 10 3.69 14.04 4.37
CA ASP A 10 2.33 14.54 4.13
C ASP A 10 2.22 15.16 2.74
N THR A 11 3.22 15.94 2.31
CA THR A 11 3.26 16.51 0.95
C THR A 11 3.28 15.43 -0.12
N LEU A 12 4.10 14.38 0.03
CA LEU A 12 4.17 13.27 -0.92
C LEU A 12 2.86 12.49 -1.00
N PHE A 13 2.23 12.18 0.14
CA PHE A 13 0.95 11.48 0.19
C PHE A 13 -0.21 12.35 -0.31
N ASN A 14 -0.11 13.68 -0.17
CA ASN A 14 -1.13 14.61 -0.64
C ASN A 14 -0.95 14.97 -2.13
N ASP A 15 0.22 14.70 -2.72
CA ASP A 15 0.45 14.83 -4.15
C ASP A 15 -0.39 13.79 -4.92
N PRO A 16 -1.38 14.23 -5.72
CA PRO A 16 -2.24 13.33 -6.47
C PRO A 16 -1.50 12.56 -7.60
N HIS A 17 -0.26 12.91 -7.91
CA HIS A 17 0.52 12.27 -8.96
C HIS A 17 1.47 11.18 -8.46
N LEU A 18 1.71 11.09 -7.15
CA LEU A 18 2.74 10.20 -6.62
C LEU A 18 2.17 8.89 -6.03
N GLY A 19 0.90 8.88 -5.62
CA GLY A 19 0.23 7.71 -5.04
C GLY A 19 -0.96 7.20 -5.86
N TRP A 20 -1.35 5.95 -5.61
CA TRP A 20 -2.50 5.31 -6.23
C TRP A 20 -3.67 5.25 -5.24
N ASP A 21 -4.87 5.56 -5.72
CA ASP A 21 -6.09 5.32 -4.94
C ASP A 21 -6.32 3.82 -4.79
N ALA A 22 -6.58 3.40 -3.56
CA ALA A 22 -6.80 2.02 -3.19
C ALA A 22 -7.93 1.88 -2.18
N VAL A 23 -8.47 0.67 -2.08
CA VAL A 23 -9.42 0.30 -1.02
C VAL A 23 -8.79 -0.78 -0.15
N TYR A 24 -8.46 -0.43 1.09
CA TYR A 24 -7.98 -1.37 2.08
C TYR A 24 -9.16 -1.93 2.87
N THR A 25 -9.25 -3.25 2.97
CA THR A 25 -10.27 -3.95 3.75
C THR A 25 -9.58 -4.85 4.77
N PRO A 26 -9.72 -4.57 6.08
CA PRO A 26 -9.22 -5.45 7.11
C PRO A 26 -9.93 -6.81 7.08
N GLU A 27 -9.27 -7.86 7.55
CA GLU A 27 -9.93 -9.15 7.76
C GLU A 27 -11.15 -9.01 8.71
N GLY A 28 -12.36 -9.17 8.17
CA GLY A 28 -13.62 -9.00 8.91
C GLY A 28 -13.97 -7.54 9.26
N GLY A 29 -13.29 -6.56 8.66
CA GLY A 29 -13.55 -5.13 8.84
C GLY A 29 -14.25 -4.47 7.66
N GLU A 30 -14.59 -3.19 7.84
CA GLU A 30 -15.18 -2.37 6.76
C GLU A 30 -14.11 -1.85 5.78
N PRO A 31 -14.40 -1.82 4.47
CA PRO A 31 -13.50 -1.25 3.46
C PRO A 31 -13.26 0.25 3.66
N ARG A 32 -12.04 0.71 3.36
CA ARG A 32 -11.59 2.09 3.54
C ARG A 32 -10.80 2.56 2.33
N ALA A 33 -11.13 3.74 1.82
CA ALA A 33 -10.30 4.39 0.80
C ALA A 33 -8.98 4.85 1.42
N VAL A 34 -7.86 4.47 0.81
CA VAL A 34 -6.51 4.79 1.24
C VAL A 34 -5.64 5.12 0.03
N ARG A 35 -4.53 5.81 0.24
CA ARG A 35 -3.52 6.06 -0.79
C ARG A 35 -2.32 5.16 -0.55
N VAL A 36 -1.89 4.46 -1.59
CA VAL A 36 -0.74 3.55 -1.53
C VAL A 36 0.32 3.93 -2.56
N PHE A 37 1.58 3.73 -2.20
CA PHE A 37 2.69 3.77 -3.14
C PHE A 37 3.05 2.34 -3.52
N TRP A 38 3.25 2.12 -4.82
CA TRP A 38 3.57 0.80 -5.34
C TRP A 38 5.05 0.69 -5.65
N HIS A 39 5.75 -0.19 -4.93
CA HIS A 39 7.13 -0.52 -5.20
C HIS A 39 7.17 -1.94 -5.77
N ARG A 40 7.15 -2.08 -7.11
CA ARG A 40 7.45 -3.38 -7.72
C ARG A 40 8.96 -3.54 -7.78
N PRO A 41 9.57 -4.50 -7.06
CA PRO A 41 10.94 -4.90 -7.36
C PRO A 41 10.89 -5.58 -8.72
N ASP A 42 11.36 -4.90 -9.75
CA ASP A 42 11.64 -5.41 -11.10
C ASP A 42 10.64 -6.44 -11.68
N ASP A 43 9.62 -5.98 -12.42
CA ASP A 43 9.41 -6.44 -13.81
C ASP A 43 8.13 -5.88 -14.44
N VAL A 44 8.32 -5.47 -15.70
CA VAL A 44 7.39 -5.26 -16.82
C VAL A 44 5.89 -5.33 -16.50
N MET A 45 5.23 -4.16 -16.62
CA MET A 45 3.80 -4.05 -16.94
C MET A 45 3.49 -4.81 -18.25
N ASN A 46 3.23 -6.11 -18.16
CA ASN A 46 2.54 -6.84 -19.21
C ASN A 46 1.04 -6.74 -18.93
N PHE A 47 0.44 -5.67 -19.46
CA PHE A 47 -0.99 -5.59 -19.68
C PHE A 47 -1.36 -6.51 -20.84
N ALA A 48 -1.75 -7.74 -20.54
CA ALA A 48 -2.71 -8.51 -21.34
C ALA A 48 -2.94 -9.88 -20.72
N ASP A 49 -4.20 -10.11 -20.37
CA ASP A 49 -4.86 -11.41 -20.28
C ASP A 49 -4.40 -12.36 -19.15
N THR A 50 -5.26 -12.41 -18.13
CA THR A 50 -5.57 -13.61 -17.33
C THR A 50 -4.40 -14.56 -17.06
N ARG A 51 -3.41 -14.09 -16.31
CA ARG A 51 -2.43 -14.97 -15.66
C ARG A 51 -2.25 -14.54 -14.22
N LEU A 52 -2.55 -15.46 -13.31
CA LEU A 52 -2.18 -15.41 -11.89
C LEU A 52 -0.71 -15.00 -11.79
N HIS A 53 -0.46 -13.72 -11.56
CA HIS A 53 0.88 -13.20 -11.36
C HIS A 53 1.31 -13.56 -9.95
N THR A 54 2.16 -14.57 -9.83
CA THR A 54 2.93 -14.88 -8.62
C THR A 54 4.04 -13.83 -8.36
N THR A 55 3.80 -12.57 -8.75
CA THR A 55 4.72 -11.46 -8.52
C THR A 55 4.28 -10.78 -7.24
N SER A 56 4.97 -11.06 -6.14
CA SER A 56 4.76 -10.35 -4.87
C SER A 56 4.94 -8.85 -5.11
N ALA A 57 3.87 -8.09 -4.90
CA ALA A 57 3.86 -6.64 -4.93
C ALA A 57 4.20 -6.09 -3.54
N ILE A 58 4.94 -4.98 -3.49
CA ILE A 58 5.20 -4.27 -2.24
C ILE A 58 4.42 -2.95 -2.28
N PHE A 59 3.57 -2.74 -1.28
CA PHE A 59 2.77 -1.54 -1.13
C PHE A 59 3.19 -0.78 0.12
N ASP A 60 3.45 0.51 -0.03
CA ASP A 60 3.69 1.41 1.07
C ASP A 60 2.41 2.18 1.40
N VAL A 61 1.93 2.03 2.63
CA VAL A 61 0.68 2.62 3.13
C VAL A 61 0.98 3.52 4.33
N ARG A 62 0.35 4.69 4.40
CA ARG A 62 0.55 5.60 5.55
C ARG A 62 -0.13 5.06 6.81
N ILE A 63 0.54 5.23 7.95
CA ILE A 63 -0.01 4.82 9.26
C ILE A 63 -1.27 5.61 9.62
N SER A 64 -1.37 6.86 9.17
CA SER A 64 -2.54 7.71 9.41
C SER A 64 -3.79 7.27 8.65
N GLU A 65 -3.67 6.42 7.62
CA GLU A 65 -4.82 5.76 6.97
C GLU A 65 -5.04 4.36 7.53
N VAL A 66 -3.95 3.59 7.70
CA VAL A 66 -4.00 2.22 8.19
C VAL A 66 -3.11 2.11 9.42
N ALA A 67 -3.73 2.12 10.60
CA ALA A 67 -3.01 2.14 11.88
C ALA A 67 -2.15 0.89 12.10
N GLY A 68 -2.58 -0.28 11.61
CA GLY A 68 -1.87 -1.54 11.77
C GLY A 68 -2.36 -2.58 10.76
N PRO A 69 -1.81 -2.61 9.54
CA PRO A 69 -2.13 -3.65 8.56
C PRO A 69 -1.64 -5.01 9.06
N GLN A 70 -2.32 -6.07 8.65
CA GLN A 70 -2.06 -7.44 9.06
C GLN A 70 -2.10 -8.40 7.85
N ALA A 71 -1.46 -9.56 8.00
CA ALA A 71 -1.64 -10.65 7.05
C ALA A 71 -3.13 -11.05 7.01
N GLY A 72 -3.69 -11.24 5.82
CA GLY A 72 -5.10 -11.57 5.63
C GLY A 72 -5.96 -10.39 5.20
N ASP A 73 -5.48 -9.16 5.37
CA ASP A 73 -6.14 -7.97 4.86
C ASP A 73 -6.05 -7.92 3.32
N THR A 74 -6.99 -7.22 2.70
CA THR A 74 -7.03 -7.06 1.25
C THR A 74 -6.87 -5.60 0.83
N LEU A 75 -6.24 -5.39 -0.32
CA LEU A 75 -6.01 -4.09 -0.96
C LEU A 75 -6.49 -4.16 -2.40
N VAL A 76 -7.47 -3.34 -2.75
CA VAL A 76 -7.93 -3.20 -4.13
C VAL A 76 -7.27 -1.96 -4.72
N VAL A 77 -6.40 -2.13 -5.71
CA VAL A 77 -5.66 -1.03 -6.37
C VAL A 77 -5.91 -1.14 -7.87
N GLN A 78 -6.39 -0.05 -8.49
CA GLN A 78 -6.70 -0.04 -9.95
C GLN A 78 -7.64 -1.18 -10.42
N GLY A 79 -8.52 -1.66 -9.52
CA GLY A 79 -9.45 -2.76 -9.81
C GLY A 79 -8.88 -4.17 -9.60
N GLU A 80 -7.60 -4.30 -9.30
CA GLU A 80 -6.93 -5.56 -8.94
C GLU A 80 -6.96 -5.76 -7.41
N THR A 81 -7.27 -6.97 -6.96
CA THR A 81 -7.29 -7.30 -5.52
C THR A 81 -6.00 -8.01 -5.12
N TYR A 82 -5.33 -7.45 -4.11
CA TYR A 82 -4.11 -7.98 -3.52
C TYR A 82 -4.37 -8.43 -2.08
N LEU A 83 -3.87 -9.61 -1.72
CA LEU A 83 -3.92 -10.11 -0.34
C LEU A 83 -2.61 -9.79 0.37
N ILE A 84 -2.66 -9.05 1.47
CA ILE A 84 -1.48 -8.76 2.30
C ILE A 84 -1.00 -10.06 2.93
N GLN A 85 0.30 -10.33 2.77
CA GLN A 85 0.98 -11.50 3.28
C GLN A 85 2.12 -11.12 4.22
N GLY A 86 2.38 -11.99 5.19
CA GLY A 86 3.42 -11.76 6.19
C GLY A 86 3.13 -10.59 7.11
N THR A 87 4.10 -10.23 7.93
CA THR A 87 3.97 -9.11 8.88
C THR A 87 4.40 -7.82 8.21
N PRO A 88 3.52 -6.80 8.07
CA PRO A 88 3.92 -5.51 7.53
C PRO A 88 5.07 -4.89 8.31
N LYS A 89 6.04 -4.34 7.59
CA LYS A 89 7.22 -3.71 8.18
C LYS A 89 6.97 -2.22 8.33
N ARG A 90 7.30 -1.69 9.50
CA ARG A 90 7.23 -0.24 9.73
C ARG A 90 8.55 0.38 9.32
N ASP A 91 8.50 1.44 8.52
CA ASP A 91 9.70 2.19 8.14
C ASP A 91 10.36 2.85 9.38
N ASP A 92 11.66 3.13 9.29
CA ASP A 92 12.46 3.77 10.35
C ASP A 92 11.90 5.14 10.74
N GLY A 93 11.27 5.86 9.80
CA GLY A 93 10.55 7.11 10.06
C GLY A 93 9.25 6.93 10.84
N ARG A 94 8.77 5.69 11.02
CA ARG A 94 7.51 5.31 11.69
C ARG A 94 6.25 5.95 11.08
N LEU A 95 6.29 6.36 9.83
CA LEU A 95 5.17 7.02 9.14
C LEU A 95 4.53 6.17 8.05
N ILE A 96 5.19 5.07 7.64
CA ILE A 96 4.76 4.20 6.55
C ILE A 96 4.82 2.73 7.00
N TRP A 97 3.85 1.95 6.54
CA TRP A 97 3.82 0.50 6.55
C TRP A 97 4.16 -0.03 5.16
N THR A 98 5.17 -0.88 5.08
CA THR A 98 5.50 -1.65 3.88
C THR A 98 4.84 -3.02 3.99
N CYS A 99 3.85 -3.25 3.13
CA CYS A 99 3.06 -4.46 3.03
C CYS A 99 3.47 -5.26 1.79
N GLU A 100 3.84 -6.52 1.97
CA GLU A 100 4.00 -7.45 0.85
C GLU A 100 2.63 -8.05 0.55
N ALA A 101 2.22 -8.08 -0.72
CA ALA A 101 0.93 -8.61 -1.13
C ALA A 101 1.01 -9.35 -2.47
N ARG A 102 0.04 -10.21 -2.76
CA ARG A 102 -0.01 -11.01 -3.99
C ARG A 102 -1.42 -11.17 -4.53
#